data_AF-A0AAD7NQ74-F1
#
_entry.id   AF-A0AAD7NQ74-F1
#
_cell.length_a   1.000
_cell.length_b   1.000
_cell.length_c   1.000
_cell.angle_alpha   90.00
_cell.angle_beta   90.00
_cell.angle_gamma   90.00
#
_symmetry.space_group_name_H-M   'P 1'
#
loop_
_entity.id
_entity.type
_entity.pdbx_description
1 polymer ?
#
loop_
_entity_poly.entity_id
_entity_poly.type
_entity_poly.pdbx_seq_one_letter_code
_entity_poly.pdbx_strand_id
1 'polypeptide(L)'
;MFPLRSFLRSSTRLSSFRPPTRPSFRPPQRPYYLFNNTPRPASLGARIWFRRDGSPRSKVRGLLIASALSGIIYATWNTLLVVEALDYEHYLLSTLVYIQRVDYDYTTVSFEGFKDALAYFADMCTYFCQGDDVPQEMVDAFFRDVATFETDPALRDTVHGIMRDAAAVVHDILALSKGANATETAVLVINVVDEAMMRLIELTEDVNSDETEKMLRVKRLREQMSAKESSKSYEILG
;
A
#
# COMPACT_ATOMS: atom_id res chain seq x y z
N MET A 1 -42.13 -52.35 62.50
CA MET A 1 -41.57 -51.19 63.22
C MET A 1 -40.11 -51.52 63.55
N PHE A 2 -39.19 -51.14 62.67
CA PHE A 2 -37.73 -51.31 62.86
C PHE A 2 -37.17 -49.94 63.30
N PRO A 3 -36.23 -49.89 64.26
CA PRO A 3 -34.82 -50.04 63.88
C PRO A 3 -33.92 -50.66 64.98
N LEU A 4 -32.71 -51.11 64.60
CA LEU A 4 -31.45 -50.75 65.25
C LEU A 4 -30.24 -51.44 64.58
N ARG A 5 -29.44 -50.59 63.92
CA ARG A 5 -27.97 -50.52 63.96
C ARG A 5 -27.15 -51.81 63.82
N SER A 6 -26.55 -51.95 62.65
CA SER A 6 -25.18 -52.45 62.50
C SER A 6 -24.32 -51.37 61.81
N PHE A 7 -23.31 -50.89 62.53
CA PHE A 7 -22.29 -49.96 62.03
C PHE A 7 -21.22 -50.78 61.30
N LEU A 8 -21.13 -50.61 59.98
CA LEU A 8 -20.02 -51.12 59.18
C LEU A 8 -18.89 -50.10 59.17
N ARG A 9 -17.73 -50.51 59.69
CA ARG A 9 -16.42 -49.91 59.46
C ARG A 9 -16.13 -49.91 57.95
N SER A 10 -15.93 -48.74 57.35
CA SER A 10 -15.23 -48.61 56.08
C SER A 10 -13.89 -47.89 56.31
N SER A 11 -12.82 -48.65 56.06
CA SER A 11 -11.43 -48.21 56.08
C SER A 11 -11.16 -47.42 54.78
N THR A 12 -11.05 -46.11 54.86
CA THR A 12 -10.47 -45.29 53.79
C THR A 12 -8.95 -45.40 53.82
N ARG A 13 -8.40 -46.32 53.01
CA ARG A 13 -6.97 -46.32 52.69
C ARG A 13 -6.69 -45.12 51.78
N LEU A 14 -6.00 -44.11 52.30
CA LEU A 14 -5.35 -43.08 51.51
C LEU A 14 -4.24 -43.75 50.67
N SER A 15 -4.51 -43.99 49.40
CA SER A 15 -3.48 -44.35 48.44
C SER A 15 -2.63 -43.10 48.17
N SER A 16 -1.36 -43.16 48.56
CA SER A 16 -0.37 -42.15 48.21
C SER A 16 -0.18 -42.13 46.69
N PHE A 17 -0.72 -41.11 46.03
CA PHE A 17 -0.47 -40.85 44.62
C PHE A 17 0.98 -40.35 44.45
N ARG A 18 1.91 -41.22 44.05
CA ARG A 18 3.23 -40.79 43.58
C ARG A 18 3.06 -40.26 42.16
N PRO A 19 3.40 -38.99 41.84
CA PRO A 19 3.39 -38.53 40.46
C PRO A 19 4.41 -39.33 39.65
N PRO A 20 4.12 -39.67 38.38
CA PRO A 20 5.10 -40.32 37.52
C PRO A 20 6.30 -39.38 37.37
N THR A 21 7.46 -39.84 37.81
CA THR A 21 8.75 -39.24 37.48
C THR A 21 8.81 -39.06 35.98
N ARG A 22 8.82 -37.80 35.51
CA ARG A 22 9.06 -37.46 34.10
C ARG A 22 10.29 -38.25 33.64
N PRO A 23 10.25 -38.98 32.52
CA PRO A 23 11.45 -39.54 31.95
C PRO A 23 12.38 -38.36 31.67
N SER A 24 13.49 -38.29 32.42
CA SER A 24 14.53 -37.32 32.16
C SER A 24 14.94 -37.50 30.72
N PHE A 25 14.68 -36.52 29.86
CA PHE A 25 15.20 -36.49 28.50
C PHE A 25 16.72 -36.50 28.62
N ARG A 26 17.31 -37.70 28.54
CA ARG A 26 18.76 -37.84 28.38
C ARG A 26 18.99 -37.55 26.90
N PRO A 27 19.63 -36.42 26.54
CA PRO A 27 20.04 -36.25 25.16
C PRO A 27 20.90 -37.47 24.77
N PRO A 28 20.77 -37.98 23.54
CA PRO A 28 21.55 -39.13 23.09
C PRO A 28 23.03 -38.84 23.36
N GLN A 29 23.66 -39.67 24.20
CA GLN A 29 25.10 -39.61 24.37
C GLN A 29 25.71 -40.04 23.05
N ARG A 30 26.25 -39.06 22.31
CA ARG A 30 26.94 -39.34 21.05
C ARG A 30 28.11 -40.27 21.35
N PRO A 31 28.22 -41.44 20.69
CA PRO A 31 29.37 -42.32 20.88
C PRO A 31 30.63 -41.55 20.49
N TYR A 32 31.53 -41.35 21.45
CA TYR A 32 32.78 -40.59 21.30
C TYR A 32 33.84 -41.29 20.41
N TYR A 33 33.52 -42.42 19.78
CA TYR A 33 34.54 -43.34 19.26
C TYR A 33 34.63 -43.42 17.72
N LEU A 34 34.03 -42.49 16.98
CA LEU A 34 34.11 -42.47 15.50
C LEU A 34 34.55 -41.13 14.90
N PHE A 35 35.02 -40.18 15.71
CA PHE A 35 35.66 -38.98 15.16
C PHE A 35 37.17 -39.19 15.12
N ASN A 36 37.69 -39.33 13.91
CA ASN A 36 39.12 -39.28 13.64
C ASN A 36 39.62 -37.91 14.16
N ASN A 37 40.31 -37.90 15.31
CA ASN A 37 40.83 -36.68 15.96
C ASN A 37 41.96 -36.10 15.11
N THR A 38 41.59 -35.45 14.01
CA THR A 38 42.52 -34.63 13.25
C THR A 38 42.79 -33.37 14.08
N PRO A 39 44.04 -33.15 14.52
CA PRO A 39 44.37 -31.95 15.28
C PRO A 39 44.06 -30.71 14.42
N ARG A 40 43.50 -29.66 15.02
CA ARG A 40 43.17 -28.45 14.27
C ARG A 40 44.43 -27.90 13.58
N PRO A 41 44.34 -27.38 12.35
CA PRO A 41 45.47 -26.71 11.72
C PRO A 41 45.92 -25.52 12.57
N ALA A 42 47.22 -25.26 12.63
CA ALA A 42 47.82 -24.21 13.47
C ALA A 42 47.62 -22.78 12.91
N SER A 43 46.48 -22.49 12.29
CA SER A 43 46.14 -21.16 11.76
C SER A 43 45.23 -20.38 12.70
N LEU A 44 45.28 -19.05 12.64
CA LEU A 44 44.39 -18.19 13.42
C LEU A 44 42.91 -18.43 13.05
N GLY A 45 42.61 -18.62 11.77
CA GLY A 45 41.26 -18.97 11.29
C GLY A 45 40.75 -20.28 11.91
N ALA A 46 41.61 -21.29 12.03
CA ALA A 46 41.22 -22.56 12.65
C ALA A 46 40.84 -22.43 14.13
N ARG A 47 41.36 -21.42 14.85
CA ARG A 47 40.96 -21.13 16.23
C ARG A 47 39.52 -20.61 16.34
N ILE A 48 39.07 -19.87 15.33
CA ILE A 48 37.74 -19.26 15.27
C ILE A 48 36.69 -20.29 14.81
N TRP A 49 37.02 -21.09 13.79
CA TRP A 49 36.07 -22.00 13.14
C TRP A 49 35.96 -23.38 13.79
N PHE A 50 37.00 -23.85 14.51
CA PHE A 50 37.07 -25.19 15.08
C PHE A 50 37.30 -25.17 16.60
N ARG A 51 36.86 -26.22 17.28
CA ARG A 51 37.17 -26.45 18.69
C ARG A 51 38.57 -27.06 18.85
N ARG A 52 39.04 -27.23 20.09
CA ARG A 52 40.39 -27.78 20.36
C ARG A 52 40.52 -29.24 19.92
N ASP A 53 39.42 -29.97 19.92
CA ASP A 53 39.20 -31.33 19.42
C ASP A 53 39.04 -31.42 17.89
N GLY A 54 39.23 -30.32 17.14
CA GLY A 54 39.14 -30.33 15.68
C GLY A 54 37.71 -30.35 15.13
N SER A 55 36.69 -30.54 15.97
CA SER A 55 35.29 -30.48 15.54
C SER A 55 34.87 -29.04 15.18
N PRO A 56 34.07 -28.84 14.10
CA PRO A 56 33.63 -27.51 13.69
C PRO A 56 32.69 -26.88 14.73
N ARG A 57 32.84 -25.58 14.98
CA ARG A 57 31.94 -24.81 15.85
C ARG A 57 30.63 -24.50 15.11
N SER A 58 29.66 -25.41 15.20
CA SER A 58 28.35 -25.28 14.54
C SER A 58 27.60 -23.98 14.87
N LYS A 59 27.75 -23.44 16.09
CA LYS A 59 27.14 -22.16 16.50
C LYS A 59 27.68 -20.95 15.74
N VAL A 60 28.98 -20.91 15.44
CA VAL A 60 29.61 -19.78 14.70
C VAL A 60 29.19 -19.82 13.24
N ARG A 61 29.16 -21.02 12.64
CA ARG A 61 28.62 -21.22 11.29
C ARG A 61 27.15 -20.82 11.21
N GLY A 62 26.33 -21.23 12.20
CA GLY A 62 24.93 -20.85 12.29
C GLY A 62 24.73 -19.33 12.43
N LEU A 63 25.54 -18.66 13.27
CA LEU A 63 25.49 -17.21 13.43
C LEU A 63 25.89 -16.47 12.14
N LEU A 64 26.92 -16.95 11.43
CA LEU A 64 27.32 -16.34 10.16
C LEU A 64 26.26 -16.51 9.07
N ILE A 65 25.69 -17.71 8.94
CA ILE A 65 24.58 -17.96 8.03
C ILE A 65 23.37 -17.09 8.40
N ALA A 66 23.01 -17.03 9.68
CA ALA A 66 21.90 -16.20 10.16
C ALA A 66 22.16 -14.71 9.93
N SER A 67 23.39 -14.23 10.17
CA SER A 67 23.76 -12.83 9.92
C SER A 67 23.75 -12.49 8.43
N ALA A 68 24.20 -13.41 7.57
CA ALA A 68 24.16 -13.24 6.13
C ALA A 68 22.71 -13.20 5.63
N LEU A 69 21.86 -14.13 6.09
CA LEU A 69 20.44 -14.14 5.76
C LEU A 69 19.72 -12.89 6.27
N SER A 70 19.99 -12.46 7.51
CA SER A 70 19.43 -11.22 8.06
C SER A 70 19.89 -10.00 7.28
N GLY A 71 21.15 -9.96 6.84
CA GLY A 71 21.68 -8.89 6.01
C GLY A 71 21.01 -8.85 4.64
N ILE A 72 20.79 -10.01 4.02
CA ILE A 72 20.05 -10.11 2.75
C ILE A 72 18.61 -9.63 2.94
N ILE A 73 17.89 -10.11 3.96
CA ILE A 73 16.51 -9.69 4.24
C ILE A 73 16.44 -8.17 4.45
N TYR A 74 17.35 -7.63 5.25
CA TYR A 74 17.41 -6.18 5.49
C TYR A 74 17.73 -5.40 4.21
N ALA A 75 18.68 -5.87 3.40
CA ALA A 75 19.00 -5.23 2.13
C ALA A 75 17.79 -5.25 1.18
N THR A 76 17.13 -6.40 1.02
CA THR A 76 15.91 -6.52 0.19
C THR A 76 14.80 -5.60 0.69
N TRP A 77 14.62 -5.48 2.01
CA TRP A 77 13.64 -4.56 2.59
C TRP A 77 13.92 -3.10 2.22
N ASN A 78 15.16 -2.64 2.34
CA ASN A 78 15.52 -1.28 1.94
C ASN A 78 15.38 -1.07 0.45
N THR A 79 15.75 -2.05 -0.38
CA THR A 79 15.52 -1.97 -1.82
C THR A 79 14.04 -1.82 -2.15
N LEU A 80 13.16 -2.50 -1.42
CA LEU A 80 11.71 -2.38 -1.63
C LEU A 80 11.21 -0.96 -1.34
N LEU A 81 11.67 -0.35 -0.25
CA LEU A 81 11.35 1.05 0.06
C LEU A 81 11.85 2.04 -1.00
N VAL A 82 13.06 1.82 -1.52
CA VAL A 82 13.62 2.67 -2.59
C VAL A 82 12.85 2.48 -3.89
N VAL A 83 12.45 1.26 -4.23
CA VAL A 83 11.62 0.98 -5.42
C VAL A 83 10.27 1.67 -5.30
N GLU A 84 9.62 1.59 -4.14
CA GLU A 84 8.34 2.27 -3.91
C GLU A 84 8.46 3.79 -4.07
N ALA A 85 9.50 4.41 -3.49
CA ALA A 85 9.75 5.84 -3.66
C ALA A 85 10.01 6.23 -5.12
N LEU A 86 10.76 5.40 -5.86
CA LEU A 86 11.02 5.62 -7.29
C LEU A 86 9.76 5.45 -8.14
N ASP A 87 8.92 4.47 -7.83
CA ASP A 87 7.65 4.25 -8.53
C ASP A 87 6.71 5.45 -8.32
N TYR A 88 6.68 6.01 -7.10
CA TYR A 88 5.92 7.22 -6.80
C TYR A 88 6.44 8.45 -7.55
N GLU A 89 7.75 8.72 -7.53
CA GLU A 89 8.33 9.83 -8.29
C GLU A 89 8.12 9.67 -9.80
N HIS A 90 8.24 8.44 -10.31
CA HIS A 90 7.99 8.13 -11.72
C HIS A 90 6.51 8.35 -12.08
N TYR A 91 5.58 7.99 -11.20
CA TYR A 91 4.15 8.28 -11.36
C TYR A 91 3.88 9.78 -11.42
N LEU A 92 4.44 10.57 -10.49
CA LEU A 92 4.29 12.03 -10.48
C LEU A 92 4.83 12.67 -11.77
N LEU A 93 6.03 12.28 -12.19
CA LEU A 93 6.66 12.83 -13.38
C LEU A 93 5.89 12.46 -14.66
N SER A 94 5.44 11.21 -14.76
CA SER A 94 4.63 10.75 -15.90
C SER A 94 3.33 11.56 -15.98
N THR A 95 2.65 11.74 -14.85
CA THR A 95 1.43 12.54 -14.75
C THR A 95 1.68 13.98 -15.20
N LEU A 96 2.75 14.62 -14.74
CA LEU A 96 3.10 15.98 -15.14
C LEU A 96 3.33 16.11 -16.65
N VAL A 97 4.03 15.15 -17.27
CA VAL A 97 4.27 15.15 -18.73
C VAL A 97 2.96 15.05 -19.50
N TYR A 98 2.03 14.20 -19.06
CA TYR A 98 0.72 14.10 -19.71
C TYR A 98 -0.08 15.38 -19.60
N ILE A 99 -0.09 16.01 -18.43
CA ILE A 99 -0.83 17.26 -18.23
C ILE A 99 -0.20 18.38 -19.04
N GLN A 100 1.14 18.48 -19.09
CA GLN A 100 1.83 19.43 -19.96
C GLN A 100 1.51 19.20 -21.44
N ARG A 101 1.33 17.95 -21.86
CA ARG A 101 0.91 17.63 -23.23
C ARG A 101 -0.51 18.11 -23.51
N VAL A 102 -1.45 17.94 -22.59
CA VAL A 102 -2.83 18.45 -22.74
C VAL A 102 -2.87 19.97 -22.66
N ASP A 103 -2.11 20.57 -21.74
CA ASP A 103 -2.00 22.03 -21.56
C ASP A 103 -1.28 22.73 -22.72
N TYR A 104 -0.47 22.02 -23.50
CA TYR A 104 0.10 22.58 -24.73
C TYR A 104 -0.98 23.11 -25.69
N ASP A 105 -2.11 22.40 -25.75
CA ASP A 105 -3.24 22.78 -26.59
C ASP A 105 -4.14 23.88 -25.95
N TYR A 106 -3.88 24.26 -24.68
CA TYR A 106 -4.66 25.25 -23.91
C TYR A 106 -4.84 26.57 -24.65
N THR A 107 -3.79 27.08 -25.31
CA THR A 107 -3.83 28.36 -26.04
C THR A 107 -4.74 28.34 -27.27
N THR A 108 -5.14 27.15 -27.73
CA THR A 108 -5.98 26.96 -28.92
C THR A 108 -7.43 26.59 -28.59
N VAL A 109 -7.70 26.10 -27.37
CA VAL A 109 -9.03 25.66 -26.93
C VAL A 109 -9.80 26.83 -26.33
N SER A 110 -11.05 27.01 -26.76
CA SER A 110 -11.94 28.01 -26.16
C SER A 110 -12.60 27.46 -24.90
N PHE A 111 -12.22 27.96 -23.73
CA PHE A 111 -12.88 27.62 -22.47
C PHE A 111 -14.22 28.34 -22.28
N GLU A 112 -14.67 29.13 -23.25
CA GLU A 112 -16.02 29.73 -23.22
C GLU A 112 -17.12 28.70 -23.48
N GLY A 113 -16.79 27.61 -24.18
CA GLY A 113 -17.70 26.51 -24.49
C GLY A 113 -17.71 25.43 -23.40
N PHE A 114 -18.91 25.00 -23.00
CA PHE A 114 -19.07 23.86 -22.06
C PHE A 114 -18.45 22.57 -22.60
N LYS A 115 -18.68 22.27 -23.88
CA LYS A 115 -18.20 21.04 -24.53
C LYS A 115 -16.69 20.99 -24.63
N ASP A 116 -16.08 22.11 -25.00
CA ASP A 116 -14.63 22.21 -25.16
C ASP A 116 -13.92 22.11 -23.81
N ALA A 117 -14.47 22.78 -22.77
CA ALA A 117 -13.98 22.63 -21.39
C ALA A 117 -14.14 21.20 -20.86
N LEU A 118 -15.26 20.53 -21.16
CA LEU A 118 -15.50 19.15 -20.77
C LEU A 118 -14.57 18.17 -21.46
N ALA A 119 -14.34 18.33 -22.77
CA ALA A 119 -13.40 17.49 -23.52
C ALA A 119 -11.98 17.64 -22.98
N TYR A 120 -11.52 18.88 -22.77
CA TYR A 120 -10.21 19.18 -22.19
C TYR A 120 -10.04 18.53 -20.80
N PHE A 121 -11.04 18.69 -19.94
CA PHE A 121 -10.98 18.17 -18.58
C PHE A 121 -11.07 16.63 -18.54
N ALA A 122 -11.87 16.02 -19.42
CA ALA A 122 -11.94 14.57 -19.58
C ALA A 122 -10.61 13.98 -20.06
N ASP A 123 -9.93 14.65 -21.00
CA ASP A 123 -8.61 14.26 -21.50
C ASP A 123 -7.53 14.37 -20.41
N MET A 124 -7.64 15.34 -19.50
CA MET A 124 -6.80 15.36 -18.31
C MET A 124 -7.09 14.15 -17.40
N CYS A 125 -8.35 13.96 -17.02
CA CYS A 125 -8.72 12.98 -15.99
C CYS A 125 -8.59 11.52 -16.42
N THR A 126 -8.69 11.21 -17.72
CA THR A 126 -8.50 9.85 -18.24
C THR A 126 -7.15 9.26 -17.86
N TYR A 127 -6.09 10.06 -17.81
CA TYR A 127 -4.77 9.60 -17.35
C TYR A 127 -4.67 9.45 -15.83
N PHE A 128 -5.36 10.31 -15.07
CA PHE A 128 -5.40 10.21 -13.61
C PHE A 128 -6.11 8.95 -13.10
N CYS A 129 -7.12 8.52 -13.83
CA CYS A 129 -7.94 7.36 -13.49
C CYS A 129 -7.45 6.05 -14.13
N GLN A 130 -6.41 6.09 -14.99
CA GLN A 130 -5.76 4.88 -15.52
C GLN A 130 -5.03 4.13 -14.39
N GLY A 131 -5.74 3.19 -13.77
CA GLY A 131 -5.20 2.22 -12.83
C GLY A 131 -5.99 0.92 -12.91
N ASP A 132 -5.46 -0.15 -12.30
CA ASP A 132 -6.06 -1.49 -12.38
C ASP A 132 -7.51 -1.56 -11.82
N ASP A 133 -7.90 -0.59 -10.99
CA ASP A 133 -9.18 -0.61 -10.25
C ASP A 133 -10.34 0.12 -10.95
N VAL A 134 -10.07 1.03 -11.91
CA VAL A 134 -11.12 1.81 -12.60
C VAL A 134 -10.96 1.67 -14.12
N PRO A 135 -11.85 0.91 -14.79
CA PRO A 135 -11.84 0.81 -16.25
C PRO A 135 -12.06 2.18 -16.89
N GLN A 136 -11.37 2.44 -18.00
CA GLN A 136 -11.54 3.68 -18.78
C GLN A 136 -13.01 3.91 -19.19
N GLU A 137 -13.75 2.84 -19.48
CA GLU A 137 -15.18 2.89 -19.79
C GLU A 137 -16.01 3.54 -18.68
N MET A 138 -15.60 3.40 -17.41
CA MET A 138 -16.27 4.01 -16.26
C MET A 138 -16.06 5.52 -16.21
N VAL A 139 -14.84 5.97 -16.54
CA VAL A 139 -14.48 7.39 -16.64
C VAL A 139 -15.22 8.04 -17.81
N ASP A 140 -15.23 7.37 -18.97
CA ASP A 140 -15.95 7.84 -20.15
C ASP A 140 -17.47 7.88 -19.91
N ALA A 141 -18.01 6.93 -19.14
CA ALA A 141 -19.41 6.93 -18.75
C ALA A 141 -19.73 8.06 -17.76
N PHE A 142 -18.82 8.36 -16.83
CA PHE A 142 -18.97 9.50 -15.92
C PHE A 142 -19.01 10.83 -16.69
N PHE A 143 -18.08 11.08 -17.60
CA PHE A 143 -18.10 12.32 -18.39
C PHE A 143 -19.29 12.41 -19.35
N ARG A 144 -19.82 11.27 -19.82
CA ARG A 144 -21.11 11.23 -20.53
C ARG A 144 -22.27 11.66 -19.62
N ASP A 145 -22.28 11.24 -18.36
CA ASP A 145 -23.27 11.66 -17.38
C ASP A 145 -23.14 13.17 -17.10
N VAL A 146 -21.92 13.69 -16.92
CA VAL A 146 -21.66 15.13 -16.75
C VAL A 146 -22.10 15.94 -17.98
N ALA A 147 -21.94 15.39 -19.19
CA ALA A 147 -22.39 16.05 -20.42
C ALA A 147 -23.92 16.27 -20.46
N THR A 148 -24.71 15.47 -19.74
CA THR A 148 -26.17 15.66 -19.65
C THR A 148 -26.56 16.95 -18.92
N PHE A 149 -25.67 17.46 -18.05
CA PHE A 149 -25.88 18.71 -17.33
C PHE A 149 -25.87 19.95 -18.23
N GLU A 150 -25.45 19.82 -19.50
CA GLU A 150 -25.62 20.89 -20.50
C GLU A 150 -27.09 21.34 -20.64
N THR A 151 -28.03 20.43 -20.37
CA THR A 151 -29.48 20.70 -20.50
C THR A 151 -30.07 21.53 -19.37
N ASP A 152 -29.40 21.60 -18.21
CA ASP A 152 -29.82 22.41 -17.06
C ASP A 152 -28.91 23.63 -16.92
N PRO A 153 -29.40 24.86 -17.11
CA PRO A 153 -28.56 26.06 -17.09
C PRO A 153 -27.88 26.31 -15.75
N ALA A 154 -28.46 25.92 -14.61
CA ALA A 154 -27.84 26.13 -13.31
C ALA A 154 -26.69 25.15 -13.05
N LEU A 155 -26.89 23.88 -13.39
CA LEU A 155 -25.86 22.84 -13.30
C LEU A 155 -24.77 23.04 -14.35
N ARG A 156 -25.14 23.49 -15.55
CA ARG A 156 -24.19 23.83 -16.62
C ARG A 156 -23.19 24.88 -16.17
N ASP A 157 -23.66 26.02 -15.64
CA ASP A 157 -22.77 27.12 -15.26
C ASP A 157 -21.85 26.74 -14.09
N THR A 158 -22.33 25.92 -13.15
CA THR A 158 -21.53 25.45 -12.02
C THR A 158 -20.48 24.43 -12.45
N VAL A 159 -20.85 23.42 -13.25
CA VAL A 159 -19.92 22.42 -13.79
C VAL A 159 -18.91 23.07 -14.74
N HIS A 160 -19.35 23.98 -15.60
CA HIS A 160 -18.46 24.76 -16.47
C HIS A 160 -17.46 25.58 -15.66
N GLY A 161 -17.94 26.26 -14.61
CA GLY A 161 -17.10 27.03 -13.71
C GLY A 161 -16.01 26.18 -13.06
N ILE A 162 -16.38 25.00 -12.52
CA ILE A 162 -15.41 24.08 -11.91
C ILE A 162 -14.32 23.67 -12.90
N MET A 163 -14.71 23.24 -14.11
CA MET A 163 -13.74 22.78 -15.13
C MET A 163 -12.85 23.92 -15.61
N ARG A 164 -13.42 25.10 -15.87
CA ARG A 164 -12.68 26.27 -16.34
C ARG A 164 -11.70 26.78 -15.28
N ASP A 165 -12.16 26.90 -14.03
CA ASP A 165 -11.34 27.42 -12.95
C ASP A 165 -10.20 26.45 -12.64
N ALA A 166 -10.45 25.14 -12.66
CA ALA A 166 -9.41 24.12 -12.53
C ALA A 166 -8.38 24.19 -13.67
N ALA A 167 -8.85 24.29 -14.92
CA ALA A 167 -7.97 24.42 -16.09
C ALA A 167 -7.10 25.68 -16.03
N ALA A 168 -7.67 26.82 -15.61
CA ALA A 168 -6.92 28.06 -15.43
C ALA A 168 -5.84 27.95 -14.34
N VAL A 169 -6.19 27.36 -13.18
CA VAL A 169 -5.22 27.16 -12.10
C VAL A 169 -4.10 26.21 -12.52
N VAL A 170 -4.42 25.12 -13.22
CA VAL A 170 -3.40 24.20 -13.77
C VAL A 170 -2.47 24.93 -14.73
N HIS A 171 -3.01 25.72 -15.65
CA HIS A 171 -2.23 26.51 -16.60
C HIS A 171 -1.30 27.51 -15.87
N ASP A 172 -1.82 28.23 -14.88
CA ASP A 172 -1.05 29.18 -14.08
C ASP A 172 0.09 28.49 -13.32
N ILE A 173 -0.17 27.32 -12.71
CA ILE A 173 0.87 26.53 -12.03
C ILE A 173 1.96 26.12 -13.02
N LEU A 174 1.59 25.62 -14.20
CA LEU A 174 2.55 25.19 -15.22
C LEU A 174 3.35 26.37 -15.80
N ALA A 175 2.72 27.54 -15.93
CA ALA A 175 3.39 28.75 -16.40
C ALA A 175 4.40 29.29 -15.37
N LEU A 176 4.02 29.30 -14.08
CA LEU A 176 4.83 29.83 -12.98
C LEU A 176 5.95 28.87 -12.52
N SER A 177 5.76 27.56 -12.70
CA SER A 177 6.71 26.52 -12.26
C SER A 177 7.86 26.25 -13.23
N LYS A 178 8.05 27.08 -14.27
CA LYS A 178 9.17 26.93 -15.21
C LYS A 178 10.51 27.04 -14.49
N GLY A 179 11.20 25.91 -14.34
CA GLY A 179 12.49 25.80 -13.65
C GLY A 179 12.39 25.44 -12.16
N ALA A 180 11.17 25.24 -11.63
CA ALA A 180 10.94 24.70 -10.30
C ALA A 180 11.13 23.17 -10.26
N ASN A 181 11.03 22.58 -9.07
CA ASN A 181 11.08 21.14 -8.89
C ASN A 181 9.87 20.47 -9.57
N ALA A 182 10.13 19.49 -10.44
CA ALA A 182 9.10 18.82 -11.22
C ALA A 182 8.14 18.01 -10.34
N THR A 183 8.64 17.35 -9.29
CA THR A 183 7.80 16.53 -8.40
C THR A 183 6.84 17.38 -7.58
N GLU A 184 7.31 18.50 -7.03
CA GLU A 184 6.47 19.47 -6.30
C GLU A 184 5.39 20.07 -7.22
N THR A 185 5.76 20.42 -8.45
CA THR A 185 4.82 20.92 -9.45
C THR A 185 3.75 19.88 -9.79
N ALA A 186 4.17 18.62 -9.99
CA ALA A 186 3.25 17.52 -10.25
C ALA A 186 2.23 17.36 -9.12
N VAL A 187 2.67 17.38 -7.86
CA VAL A 187 1.77 17.26 -6.70
C VAL A 187 0.73 18.40 -6.67
N LEU A 188 1.15 19.64 -6.93
CA LEU A 188 0.24 20.78 -6.94
C LEU A 188 -0.83 20.64 -8.03
N VAL A 189 -0.41 20.30 -9.25
CA VAL A 189 -1.33 20.09 -10.37
C VAL A 189 -2.28 18.93 -10.10
N ILE A 190 -1.77 17.81 -9.57
CA ILE A 190 -2.58 16.64 -9.21
C ILE A 190 -3.66 17.03 -8.19
N ASN A 191 -3.29 17.77 -7.14
CA ASN A 191 -4.25 18.18 -6.12
C ASN A 191 -5.39 19.07 -6.69
N VAL A 192 -5.08 19.94 -7.66
CA VAL A 192 -6.09 20.80 -8.30
C VAL A 192 -7.06 19.96 -9.14
N VAL A 193 -6.55 19.00 -9.91
CA VAL A 193 -7.39 18.10 -10.71
C VAL A 193 -8.21 17.18 -9.80
N ASP A 194 -7.61 16.66 -8.73
CA ASP A 194 -8.29 15.80 -7.75
C ASP A 194 -9.44 16.55 -7.04
N GLU A 195 -9.21 17.80 -6.61
CA GLU A 195 -10.25 18.62 -5.98
C GLU A 195 -11.40 18.93 -6.94
N ALA A 196 -11.09 19.29 -8.19
CA ALA A 196 -12.09 19.56 -9.21
C ALA A 196 -12.93 18.30 -9.54
N MET A 197 -12.27 17.14 -9.66
CA MET A 197 -12.96 15.86 -9.85
C MET A 197 -13.86 15.51 -8.66
N MET A 198 -13.40 15.71 -7.43
CA MET A 198 -14.21 15.47 -6.23
C MET A 198 -15.46 16.35 -6.20
N ARG A 199 -15.35 17.65 -6.55
CA ARG A 199 -16.51 18.54 -6.66
C ARG A 199 -17.50 18.11 -7.74
N LEU A 200 -17.01 17.61 -8.89
CA LEU A 200 -17.87 17.08 -9.94
C LEU A 200 -18.57 15.77 -9.53
N ILE A 201 -17.86 14.90 -8.80
CA ILE A 201 -18.40 13.66 -8.22
C ILE A 201 -19.53 13.99 -7.23
N GLU A 202 -19.32 14.92 -6.31
CA GLU A 202 -20.32 15.36 -5.33
C GLU A 202 -21.59 15.90 -6.02
N LEU A 203 -21.43 16.77 -7.02
CA LEU A 203 -22.56 17.28 -7.81
C LEU A 203 -23.31 16.16 -8.55
N THR A 204 -22.59 15.16 -9.04
CA THR A 204 -23.19 14.03 -9.77
C THR A 204 -23.92 13.06 -8.83
N GLU A 205 -23.40 12.88 -7.60
CA GLU A 205 -24.03 12.11 -6.51
C GLU A 205 -25.36 12.74 -6.08
N ASP A 206 -25.38 14.07 -5.90
CA ASP A 206 -26.57 14.81 -5.47
C ASP A 206 -27.71 14.77 -6.51
N VAL A 207 -27.36 14.78 -7.80
CA VAL A 207 -28.35 14.78 -8.90
C VAL A 207 -28.85 13.37 -9.24
N ASN A 208 -28.01 12.34 -9.10
CA ASN A 208 -28.33 10.96 -9.48
C ASN A 208 -28.62 10.03 -8.28
N SER A 209 -29.07 10.57 -7.14
CA SER A 209 -29.34 9.80 -5.91
C SER A 209 -30.27 8.59 -6.13
N ASP A 210 -31.10 8.63 -7.17
CA ASP A 210 -32.12 7.63 -7.48
C ASP A 210 -31.62 6.53 -8.44
N GLU A 211 -30.48 6.72 -9.13
CA GLU A 211 -29.92 5.76 -10.08
C GLU A 211 -28.79 4.92 -9.47
N THR A 212 -29.15 3.76 -8.95
CA THR A 212 -28.25 2.82 -8.24
C THR A 212 -26.96 2.47 -9.00
N GLU A 213 -27.01 2.33 -10.33
CA GLU A 213 -25.83 2.00 -11.14
C GLU A 213 -24.89 3.20 -11.33
N LYS A 214 -25.43 4.41 -11.47
CA LYS A 214 -24.63 5.65 -11.50
C LYS A 214 -23.99 5.91 -10.15
N MET A 215 -24.76 5.76 -9.07
CA MET A 215 -24.27 5.91 -7.70
C MET A 215 -23.11 4.95 -7.40
N LEU A 216 -23.17 3.68 -7.85
CA LEU A 216 -22.07 2.72 -7.67
C LEU A 216 -20.80 3.12 -8.41
N ARG A 217 -20.92 3.72 -9.61
CA ARG A 217 -19.76 4.23 -10.38
C ARG A 217 -19.15 5.45 -9.70
N VAL A 218 -19.98 6.44 -9.34
CA VAL A 218 -19.53 7.67 -8.69
C VAL A 218 -18.87 7.37 -7.33
N LYS A 219 -19.45 6.42 -6.56
CA LYS A 219 -18.86 5.95 -5.31
C LYS A 219 -17.51 5.27 -5.48
N ARG A 220 -17.31 4.46 -6.52
CA ARG A 220 -16.00 3.85 -6.83
C ARG A 220 -14.95 4.89 -7.21
N LEU A 221 -15.34 5.88 -8.01
CA LEU A 221 -14.46 7.01 -8.33
C LEU A 221 -14.08 7.76 -7.06
N ARG A 222 -15.05 8.06 -6.18
CA ARG A 222 -14.80 8.70 -4.89
C ARG A 222 -13.87 7.89 -3.98
N GLU A 223 -14.06 6.58 -3.91
CA GLU A 223 -13.19 5.67 -3.15
C GLU A 223 -11.75 5.66 -3.70
N GLN A 224 -11.57 5.68 -5.02
CA GLN A 224 -10.24 5.77 -5.64
C GLN A 224 -9.55 7.12 -5.34
N MET A 225 -10.29 8.23 -5.44
CA MET A 225 -9.75 9.57 -5.19
C MET A 225 -9.39 9.77 -3.71
N SER A 226 -10.22 9.26 -2.78
CA SER A 226 -9.95 9.32 -1.34
C SER A 226 -8.87 8.33 -0.87
N ALA A 227 -8.73 7.16 -1.51
CA ALA A 227 -7.64 6.22 -1.22
C ALA A 227 -6.25 6.78 -1.56
N LYS A 228 -6.16 7.60 -2.62
CA LYS A 228 -4.95 8.36 -2.99
C LYS A 228 -4.58 9.44 -1.96
N GLU A 229 -5.54 9.92 -1.17
CA GLU A 229 -5.31 10.87 -0.07
C GLU A 229 -4.83 10.18 1.22
N SER A 230 -5.32 8.95 1.48
CA SER A 230 -4.93 8.12 2.62
C SER A 230 -3.48 7.59 2.51
N SER A 231 -3.04 7.22 1.30
CA SER A 231 -1.64 6.78 1.07
C SER A 231 -0.63 7.88 1.38
N LYS A 232 -0.95 9.16 1.11
CA LYS A 232 -0.13 10.33 1.50
C LYS A 232 0.06 10.49 3.02
N SER A 233 -0.86 9.96 3.84
CA SER A 233 -0.77 10.12 5.31
C SER A 233 0.21 9.15 5.98
N TYR A 234 0.58 8.05 5.31
CA TYR A 234 1.57 7.11 5.82
C TYR A 234 3.02 7.53 5.54
N GLU A 235 3.25 8.44 4.59
CA GLU A 235 4.59 8.93 4.22
C GLU A 235 5.14 9.99 5.19
N ILE A 236 4.29 10.66 5.98
CA ILE A 236 4.72 11.75 6.89
C ILE A 236 5.16 11.22 8.27
N LEU A 237 4.93 9.94 8.56
CA LEU A 237 5.27 9.30 9.85
C LEU A 237 6.44 8.31 9.77
N GLY A 238 7.16 8.26 8.64
CA GLY A 238 8.35 7.41 8.42
C GLY A 238 9.66 8.09 8.81
#